data_AF-A0A922ZFC9-F1
#
_entry.id   AF-A0A922ZFC9-F1
#
_cell.length_a   1.000
_cell.length_b   1.000
_cell.length_c   1.000
_cell.angle_alpha   90.00
_cell.angle_beta   90.00
_cell.angle_gamma   90.00
#
_symmetry.space_group_name_H-M   'P 1'
#
loop_
_entity.id
_entity.type
_entity.pdbx_description
1 polymer ?
#
loop_
_entity_poly.entity_id
_entity_poly.type
_entity_poly.pdbx_seq_one_letter_code
_entity_poly.pdbx_strand_id
1 'polypeptide(L)'
;MNKYFILLLLICAQLFAQPATNPVIELSPKSYICYKSSSIITIDGNMDEPSWRQAVWTDHFIDIEGSAKPIPRFHTRVKMLWDEKYFYIAAELEETDIWATLTERDAVIFHDNDFEVFIDPDGDTHQYYEFELNALNTVWDLFLTKPYRDDGTAVNAWDIKGLKSAVSINGSLNNPADKDKGWMVEAAFPWDVLKECAHKNAPPKNGDQWRVNFSRVEWKVEMKNGKYQKSIDTKTGKTFPEDNWVWSPQGLINMHYPELWGFVQFSNKVVGTGTDQFIFQSEENAKWALRQIYYGEKKYYEVNKKYTTDLNNLELMDMKVEGYSSPVIQTTSNLYEAVIISIDGKVKWHISQDGRTWKN
;
A
#
# COMPACT_ATOMS: atom_id res chain seq x y z
N MET A 1 -16.36 22.10 -44.96
CA MET A 1 -16.75 22.67 -43.65
C MET A 1 -16.81 21.48 -42.67
N ASN A 2 -15.84 21.12 -41.82
CA ASN A 2 -14.91 21.89 -40.96
C ASN A 2 -15.66 22.99 -40.21
N LYS A 3 -15.79 23.04 -38.87
CA LYS A 3 -15.16 22.42 -37.68
C LYS A 3 -16.23 22.58 -36.54
N TYR A 4 -16.28 21.89 -35.41
CA TYR A 4 -15.28 21.65 -34.38
C TYR A 4 -15.75 20.49 -33.49
N PHE A 5 -14.98 19.41 -33.48
CA PHE A 5 -14.98 18.43 -32.38
C PHE A 5 -14.06 19.05 -31.31
N ILE A 6 -14.60 19.47 -30.17
CA ILE A 6 -13.78 19.90 -29.03
C ILE A 6 -13.24 18.63 -28.39
N LEU A 7 -12.01 18.27 -28.78
CA LEU A 7 -11.19 17.30 -28.08
C LEU A 7 -10.81 17.94 -26.73
N LEU A 8 -11.53 17.62 -25.67
CA LEU A 8 -11.10 17.91 -24.31
C LEU A 8 -9.85 17.06 -24.05
N LEU A 9 -8.68 17.69 -24.11
CA LEU A 9 -7.46 17.18 -23.51
C LEU A 9 -7.69 17.14 -21.99
N LEU A 10 -8.20 16.01 -21.53
CA LEU A 10 -8.13 15.61 -20.13
C LEU A 10 -6.66 15.45 -19.78
N ILE A 11 -6.20 16.31 -18.86
CA ILE A 11 -4.98 16.05 -18.10
C ILE A 11 -5.32 14.85 -17.23
N CYS A 12 -5.05 13.64 -17.72
CA CYS A 12 -4.94 12.47 -16.86
C CYS A 12 -3.99 12.84 -15.72
N ALA A 13 -4.35 12.51 -14.47
CA ALA A 13 -3.33 11.99 -13.58
C ALA A 13 -2.76 10.77 -14.32
N GLN A 14 -1.59 10.98 -14.92
CA GLN A 14 -1.05 10.07 -15.90
C GLN A 14 -0.69 8.76 -15.19
N LEU A 15 -1.28 7.65 -15.64
CA LEU A 15 -0.76 6.28 -15.54
C LEU A 15 0.57 6.14 -16.32
N PHE A 16 1.46 7.14 -16.25
CA PHE A 16 2.81 7.03 -16.80
C PHE A 16 3.76 6.63 -15.68
N ALA A 17 4.69 5.75 -16.00
CA ALA A 17 5.84 5.45 -15.15
C ALA A 17 6.50 6.77 -14.71
N GLN A 18 6.27 7.16 -13.46
CA GLN A 18 7.11 8.17 -12.84
C GLN A 18 8.52 7.58 -12.74
N PRO A 19 9.58 8.35 -13.05
CA PRO A 19 10.94 7.89 -12.84
C PRO A 19 11.09 7.41 -11.39
N ALA A 20 11.85 6.34 -11.18
CA ALA A 20 12.09 5.80 -9.84
C ALA A 20 12.82 6.86 -9.01
N THR A 21 12.07 7.66 -8.27
CA THR A 21 12.60 8.66 -7.36
C THR A 21 12.90 8.02 -6.02
N ASN A 22 14.00 8.44 -5.41
CA ASN A 22 14.32 8.02 -4.06
C ASN A 22 13.21 8.50 -3.13
N PRO A 23 12.67 7.61 -2.28
CA PRO A 23 11.81 8.02 -1.18
C PRO A 23 12.52 9.09 -0.34
N VAL A 24 11.85 10.21 -0.08
CA VAL A 24 12.38 11.29 0.76
C VAL A 24 11.99 11.04 2.22
N ILE A 25 12.23 9.82 2.70
CA ILE A 25 11.93 9.42 4.07
C ILE A 25 12.92 8.36 4.56
N GLU A 26 13.22 8.41 5.86
CA GLU A 26 13.96 7.33 6.52
C GLU A 26 13.11 6.05 6.53
N LEU A 27 13.73 4.88 6.33
CA LEU A 27 13.04 3.61 6.42
C LEU A 27 12.52 3.40 7.85
N SER A 28 11.23 3.68 8.06
CA SER A 28 10.53 3.42 9.31
C SER A 28 9.14 2.81 9.07
N PRO A 29 9.05 1.62 8.43
CA PRO A 29 7.80 0.90 8.28
C PRO A 29 7.08 0.72 9.60
N LYS A 30 5.77 0.96 9.61
CA LYS A 30 4.93 0.63 10.75
C LYS A 30 4.87 -0.90 10.95
N SER A 31 4.47 -1.34 12.14
CA SER A 31 4.30 -2.76 12.42
C SER A 31 2.99 -3.06 13.14
N TYR A 32 2.45 -4.25 12.93
CA TYR A 32 1.22 -4.73 13.55
C TYR A 32 1.32 -6.25 13.81
N ILE A 33 0.76 -6.71 14.94
CA ILE A 33 0.67 -8.15 15.25
C ILE A 33 -0.76 -8.62 14.99
N CYS A 34 -0.93 -9.48 13.99
CA CYS A 34 -2.22 -10.02 13.58
C CYS A 34 -2.52 -11.33 14.32
N TYR A 35 -3.48 -11.29 15.24
CA TYR A 35 -3.88 -12.43 16.06
C TYR A 35 -5.03 -13.21 15.41
N LYS A 36 -5.20 -14.47 15.83
CA LYS A 36 -6.36 -15.26 15.45
C LYS A 36 -7.65 -14.66 16.01
N SER A 37 -8.72 -14.67 15.24
CA SER A 37 -10.05 -14.32 15.73
C SER A 37 -10.48 -15.27 16.87
N SER A 38 -11.23 -14.74 17.83
CA SER A 38 -11.76 -15.52 18.97
C SER A 38 -13.18 -16.04 18.73
N SER A 39 -13.80 -15.56 17.67
CA SER A 39 -15.17 -15.84 17.25
C SER A 39 -15.28 -15.61 15.74
N ILE A 40 -16.32 -16.18 15.14
CA ILE A 40 -16.66 -15.95 13.72
C ILE A 40 -16.84 -14.44 13.50
N ILE A 41 -16.23 -13.92 12.45
CA ILE A 41 -16.39 -12.53 11.99
C ILE A 41 -17.43 -12.54 10.86
N THR A 42 -18.50 -11.76 11.03
CA THR A 42 -19.52 -11.58 10.00
C THR A 42 -19.23 -10.28 9.29
N ILE A 43 -18.97 -10.35 7.98
CA ILE A 43 -18.65 -9.15 7.19
C ILE A 43 -19.91 -8.35 6.92
N ASP A 44 -20.21 -7.40 7.81
CA ASP A 44 -21.39 -6.53 7.76
C ASP A 44 -21.06 -5.03 7.88
N GLY A 45 -19.78 -4.70 7.99
CA GLY A 45 -19.29 -3.32 7.99
C GLY A 45 -19.24 -2.73 9.39
N ASN A 46 -19.52 -3.52 10.43
CA ASN A 46 -19.44 -3.11 11.82
C ASN A 46 -18.32 -3.89 12.54
N MET A 47 -17.94 -3.42 13.72
CA MET A 47 -16.86 -4.02 14.54
C MET A 47 -17.40 -4.49 15.89
N ASP A 48 -18.61 -5.01 15.91
CA ASP A 48 -19.33 -5.36 17.14
C ASP A 48 -18.87 -6.69 17.75
N GLU A 49 -18.21 -7.54 16.98
CA GLU A 49 -17.76 -8.85 17.41
C GLU A 49 -16.75 -8.77 18.58
N PRO A 50 -16.76 -9.76 19.50
CA PRO A 50 -15.76 -9.87 20.56
C PRO A 50 -14.33 -9.89 20.02
N SER A 51 -14.10 -10.48 18.84
CA SER A 51 -12.81 -10.49 18.15
C SER A 51 -12.32 -9.06 17.88
N TRP A 52 -13.16 -8.21 17.27
CA TRP A 52 -12.79 -6.83 16.94
C TRP A 52 -12.62 -5.94 18.15
N ARG A 53 -13.42 -6.12 19.20
CA ARG A 53 -13.29 -5.35 20.44
C ARG A 53 -11.94 -5.59 21.15
N GLN A 54 -11.34 -6.76 20.97
CA GLN A 54 -10.06 -7.13 21.57
C GLN A 54 -8.86 -6.83 20.66
N ALA A 55 -9.07 -6.69 19.36
CA ALA A 55 -8.01 -6.31 18.43
C ALA A 55 -7.49 -4.89 18.75
N VAL A 56 -6.18 -4.70 18.60
CA VAL A 56 -5.56 -3.39 18.78
C VAL A 56 -5.73 -2.55 17.51
N TRP A 57 -5.83 -1.24 17.67
CA TRP A 57 -5.81 -0.33 16.52
C TRP A 57 -4.39 -0.11 16.02
N THR A 58 -4.22 0.12 14.72
CA THR A 58 -3.03 0.83 14.22
C THR A 58 -2.97 2.26 14.77
N ASP A 59 -1.81 2.90 14.61
CA ASP A 59 -1.75 4.37 14.64
C ASP A 59 -2.73 4.97 13.61
N HIS A 60 -3.13 6.23 13.84
CA HIS A 60 -3.84 6.99 12.81
C HIS A 60 -2.96 7.18 11.57
N PHE A 61 -3.62 7.24 10.42
CA PHE A 61 -2.97 7.53 9.15
C PHE A 61 -2.34 8.93 9.20
N ILE A 62 -1.28 9.09 8.41
CA ILE A 62 -0.59 10.35 8.17
C ILE A 62 -0.55 10.61 6.66
N ASP A 63 -0.11 11.79 6.26
CA ASP A 63 0.13 12.07 4.84
C ASP A 63 1.17 11.09 4.25
N ILE A 64 0.95 10.66 3.00
CA ILE A 64 1.83 9.73 2.29
C ILE A 64 3.27 10.27 2.14
N GLU A 65 3.44 11.59 2.11
CA GLU A 65 4.75 12.26 2.12
C GLU A 65 5.35 12.40 3.53
N GLY A 66 4.71 11.80 4.54
CA GLY A 66 5.17 11.77 5.92
C GLY A 66 5.02 13.13 6.62
N SER A 67 5.91 13.41 7.58
CA SER A 67 5.85 14.63 8.40
C SER A 67 6.20 15.92 7.65
N ALA A 68 6.54 15.83 6.36
CA ALA A 68 6.72 16.99 5.49
C ALA A 68 5.38 17.70 5.18
N LYS A 69 4.25 17.01 5.39
CA LYS A 69 2.90 17.54 5.20
C LYS A 69 2.11 17.59 6.52
N PRO A 70 1.04 18.39 6.57
CA PRO A 70 0.19 18.47 7.75
C PRO A 70 -0.43 17.11 8.12
N ILE A 71 -0.78 16.95 9.39
CA ILE A 71 -1.57 15.80 9.84
C ILE A 71 -2.93 15.81 9.10
N PRO A 72 -3.46 14.63 8.70
CA PRO A 72 -4.78 14.50 8.09
C PRO A 72 -5.90 15.25 8.82
N ARG A 73 -6.83 15.79 8.03
CA ARG A 73 -8.00 16.53 8.56
C ARG A 73 -8.98 15.62 9.29
N PHE A 74 -8.99 14.34 8.93
CA PHE A 74 -9.84 13.33 9.50
C PHE A 74 -9.02 12.11 9.88
N HIS A 75 -9.36 11.48 10.99
CA HIS A 75 -8.65 10.27 11.41
C HIS A 75 -9.07 9.05 10.59
N THR A 76 -8.11 8.18 10.34
CA THR A 76 -8.34 6.84 9.81
C THR A 76 -7.41 5.86 10.50
N ARG A 77 -7.91 4.68 10.86
CA ARG A 77 -7.16 3.61 11.52
C ARG A 77 -7.76 2.25 11.22
N VAL A 78 -6.96 1.21 11.40
CA VAL A 78 -7.28 -0.16 10.98
C VAL A 78 -7.06 -1.16 12.12
N LYS A 79 -7.87 -2.22 12.11
CA LYS A 79 -7.67 -3.47 12.85
C LYS A 79 -7.46 -4.59 11.86
N MET A 80 -6.60 -5.53 12.23
CA MET A 80 -6.36 -6.75 11.47
C MET A 80 -6.47 -7.97 12.38
N LEU A 81 -7.09 -9.02 11.85
CA LEU A 81 -7.23 -10.35 12.45
C LEU A 81 -7.11 -11.41 11.37
N TRP A 82 -7.02 -12.68 11.77
CA TRP A 82 -7.09 -13.79 10.82
C TRP A 82 -7.75 -15.04 11.40
N ASP A 83 -8.17 -15.94 10.53
CA ASP A 83 -8.54 -17.32 10.88
C ASP A 83 -8.04 -18.30 9.82
N GLU A 84 -8.44 -19.57 9.89
CA GLU A 84 -8.02 -20.59 8.93
C GLU A 84 -8.45 -20.33 7.48
N LYS A 85 -9.41 -19.41 7.23
CA LYS A 85 -10.00 -19.14 5.92
C LYS A 85 -9.67 -17.75 5.38
N TYR A 86 -9.57 -16.76 6.24
CA TYR A 86 -9.45 -15.37 5.82
C TYR A 86 -8.39 -14.59 6.60
N PHE A 87 -7.81 -13.62 5.90
CA PHE A 87 -7.22 -12.43 6.49
C PHE A 87 -8.31 -11.36 6.59
N TYR A 88 -8.51 -10.78 7.78
CA TYR A 88 -9.57 -9.81 8.05
C TYR A 88 -8.98 -8.42 8.28
N ILE A 89 -9.63 -7.41 7.69
CA ILE A 89 -9.32 -6.00 7.88
C ILE A 89 -10.63 -5.28 8.24
N ALA A 90 -10.56 -4.41 9.25
CA ALA A 90 -11.63 -3.48 9.56
C ALA A 90 -11.05 -2.07 9.75
N ALA A 91 -11.65 -1.07 9.10
CA ALA A 91 -11.18 0.31 9.15
C ALA A 91 -12.28 1.25 9.68
N GLU A 92 -11.86 2.26 10.42
CA GLU A 92 -12.70 3.38 10.84
C GLU A 92 -12.19 4.65 10.17
N LEU A 93 -13.06 5.32 9.43
CA LEU A 93 -12.77 6.55 8.71
C LEU A 93 -13.68 7.66 9.24
N GLU A 94 -13.11 8.63 9.95
CA GLU A 94 -13.81 9.88 10.28
C GLU A 94 -14.09 10.63 8.96
N GLU A 95 -15.32 11.08 8.76
CA GLU A 95 -15.73 11.81 7.55
C GLU A 95 -16.96 12.64 7.88
N THR A 96 -16.93 13.91 7.50
CA THR A 96 -18.03 14.84 7.69
C THR A 96 -18.88 15.03 6.44
N ASP A 97 -18.35 14.63 5.27
CA ASP A 97 -18.97 14.78 3.96
C ASP A 97 -18.87 13.45 3.19
N ILE A 98 -19.68 12.46 3.56
CA ILE A 98 -19.57 11.12 2.98
C ILE A 98 -20.06 11.15 1.52
N TRP A 99 -19.12 11.01 0.59
CA TRP A 99 -19.35 11.16 -0.84
C TRP A 99 -18.85 9.94 -1.62
N ALA A 100 -19.73 9.35 -2.42
CA ALA A 100 -19.39 8.28 -3.35
C ALA A 100 -20.40 8.23 -4.51
N THR A 101 -19.94 8.08 -5.74
CA THR A 101 -20.73 8.11 -6.97
C THR A 101 -20.55 6.90 -7.86
N LEU A 102 -19.42 6.21 -7.76
CA LEU A 102 -19.09 5.04 -8.56
C LEU A 102 -19.81 3.81 -8.01
N THR A 103 -20.52 3.09 -8.89
CA THR A 103 -21.34 1.93 -8.56
C THR A 103 -20.99 0.68 -9.36
N GLU A 104 -20.20 0.84 -10.42
CA GLU A 104 -19.75 -0.27 -11.26
C GLU A 104 -18.51 -0.90 -10.63
N ARG A 105 -18.57 -2.22 -10.40
CA ARG A 105 -17.40 -3.01 -9.99
C ARG A 105 -16.28 -2.83 -11.02
N ASP A 106 -15.05 -2.72 -10.53
CA ASP A 106 -13.83 -2.52 -11.32
C ASP A 106 -13.77 -1.16 -12.06
N ALA A 107 -14.60 -0.20 -11.65
CA ALA A 107 -14.36 1.20 -11.97
C ALA A 107 -13.10 1.68 -11.23
N VAL A 108 -12.41 2.68 -11.79
CA VAL A 108 -11.26 3.31 -11.13
C VAL A 108 -11.75 4.11 -9.92
N ILE A 109 -11.65 3.54 -8.71
CA ILE A 109 -12.40 3.96 -7.52
C ILE A 109 -11.90 5.29 -6.94
N PHE A 110 -10.60 5.59 -6.99
CA PHE A 110 -10.01 6.83 -6.47
C PHE A 110 -10.59 8.15 -7.03
N HIS A 111 -11.49 8.10 -8.02
CA HIS A 111 -12.25 9.27 -8.43
C HIS A 111 -13.33 9.69 -7.42
N ASP A 112 -13.74 8.81 -6.51
CA ASP A 112 -14.46 9.11 -5.27
C ASP A 112 -13.48 9.20 -4.07
N ASN A 113 -13.99 9.47 -2.86
CA ASN A 113 -13.26 9.14 -1.64
C ASN A 113 -13.30 7.62 -1.44
N ASP A 114 -12.18 7.02 -1.05
CA ASP A 114 -12.07 5.58 -0.91
C ASP A 114 -11.14 5.13 0.22
N PHE A 115 -11.12 3.81 0.41
CA PHE A 115 -10.19 3.11 1.27
C PHE A 115 -9.52 1.99 0.48
N GLU A 116 -8.21 1.91 0.60
CA GLU A 116 -7.39 0.98 -0.17
C GLU A 116 -6.58 0.04 0.76
N VAL A 117 -6.37 -1.19 0.31
CA VAL A 117 -5.56 -2.23 0.98
C VAL A 117 -4.52 -2.74 0.00
N PHE A 118 -3.27 -2.77 0.46
CA PHE A 118 -2.12 -3.25 -0.31
C PHE A 118 -1.46 -4.42 0.41
N ILE A 119 -1.19 -5.51 -0.30
CA ILE A 119 -0.63 -6.73 0.28
C ILE A 119 0.47 -7.29 -0.62
N ASP A 120 1.71 -7.24 -0.15
CA ASP A 120 2.87 -7.96 -0.69
C ASP A 120 3.22 -9.08 0.31
N PRO A 121 2.82 -10.33 0.04
CA PRO A 121 2.94 -11.37 1.04
C PRO A 121 4.39 -11.70 1.38
N ASP A 122 5.29 -11.84 0.39
CA ASP A 122 6.69 -12.27 0.60
C ASP A 122 7.70 -11.14 0.78
N GLY A 123 7.27 -9.90 0.54
CA GLY A 123 8.12 -8.73 0.68
C GLY A 123 9.20 -8.69 -0.39
N ASP A 124 8.97 -9.30 -1.55
CA ASP A 124 9.86 -9.23 -2.70
C ASP A 124 9.66 -7.97 -3.56
N THR A 125 8.63 -7.17 -3.24
CA THR A 125 8.13 -5.95 -3.91
C THR A 125 7.39 -6.16 -5.23
N HIS A 126 7.18 -7.41 -5.60
CA HIS A 126 6.52 -7.84 -6.82
C HIS A 126 5.30 -8.68 -6.48
N GLN A 127 4.48 -8.97 -7.49
CA GLN A 127 3.32 -9.86 -7.36
C GLN A 127 2.43 -9.54 -6.15
N TYR A 128 2.06 -8.28 -6.00
CA TYR A 128 1.28 -7.79 -4.89
C TYR A 128 -0.16 -7.47 -5.30
N TYR A 129 -1.02 -7.46 -4.29
CA TYR A 129 -2.45 -7.25 -4.42
C TYR A 129 -2.83 -5.84 -3.99
N GLU A 130 -3.83 -5.30 -4.66
CA GLU A 130 -4.44 -4.01 -4.35
C GLU A 130 -5.96 -4.18 -4.40
N PHE A 131 -6.63 -3.52 -3.46
CA PHE A 131 -8.06 -3.56 -3.28
C PHE A 131 -8.54 -2.19 -2.82
N GLU A 132 -9.50 -1.62 -3.53
CA GLU A 132 -10.11 -0.33 -3.26
C GLU A 132 -11.62 -0.50 -3.07
N LEU A 133 -12.20 0.33 -2.19
CA LEU A 133 -13.64 0.53 -2.16
C LEU A 133 -14.04 1.94 -1.72
N ASN A 134 -15.16 2.43 -2.25
CA ASN A 134 -15.77 3.67 -1.80
C ASN A 134 -16.88 3.43 -0.75
N ALA A 135 -17.48 4.52 -0.26
CA ALA A 135 -18.56 4.44 0.74
C ALA A 135 -19.85 3.73 0.26
N LEU A 136 -19.97 3.40 -1.04
CA LEU A 136 -21.05 2.55 -1.58
C LEU A 136 -20.73 1.04 -1.49
N ASN A 137 -19.55 0.69 -0.98
CA ASN A 137 -18.98 -0.67 -1.07
C ASN A 137 -18.80 -1.14 -2.52
N THR A 138 -18.58 -0.20 -3.45
CA THR A 138 -18.18 -0.52 -4.82
C THR A 138 -16.71 -0.88 -4.81
N VAL A 139 -16.39 -2.09 -5.25
CA VAL A 139 -15.04 -2.65 -5.17
C VAL A 139 -14.32 -2.57 -6.51
N TRP A 140 -13.02 -2.31 -6.43
CA TRP A 140 -12.05 -2.63 -7.48
C TRP A 140 -10.88 -3.37 -6.85
N ASP A 141 -10.52 -4.52 -7.41
CA ASP A 141 -9.35 -5.29 -7.02
C ASP A 141 -8.46 -5.56 -8.22
N LEU A 142 -7.16 -5.51 -7.99
CA LEU A 142 -6.18 -5.73 -9.02
C LEU A 142 -4.91 -6.36 -8.48
N PHE A 143 -4.14 -6.87 -9.43
CA PHE A 143 -2.87 -7.52 -9.19
C PHE A 143 -1.77 -6.83 -9.98
N LEU A 144 -0.63 -6.59 -9.33
CA LEU A 144 0.55 -6.03 -9.97
C LEU A 144 1.69 -7.03 -9.96
N THR A 145 2.15 -7.41 -11.15
CA THR A 145 3.32 -8.28 -11.31
C THR A 145 4.61 -7.60 -10.83
N LYS A 146 4.68 -6.27 -10.94
CA LYS A 146 5.77 -5.40 -10.50
C LYS A 146 5.28 -3.95 -10.40
N PRO A 147 6.01 -3.05 -9.70
CA PRO A 147 5.64 -1.65 -9.58
C PRO A 147 5.54 -0.89 -10.92
N TYR A 148 4.64 0.10 -11.01
CA TYR A 148 4.47 0.93 -12.21
C TYR A 148 5.76 1.66 -12.65
N ARG A 149 6.58 2.12 -11.68
CA ARG A 149 7.89 2.75 -11.93
C ARG A 149 8.90 1.82 -12.60
N ASP A 150 8.62 0.52 -12.61
CA ASP A 150 9.42 -0.55 -13.19
C ASP A 150 8.74 -1.17 -14.41
N ASP A 151 7.94 -0.37 -15.13
CA ASP A 151 7.13 -0.76 -16.29
C ASP A 151 6.08 -1.84 -15.94
N GLY A 152 5.62 -1.86 -14.70
CA GLY A 152 4.48 -2.67 -14.27
C GLY A 152 3.17 -2.21 -14.91
N THR A 153 2.21 -3.12 -14.99
CA THR A 153 0.85 -2.80 -15.40
C THR A 153 -0.11 -3.62 -14.55
N ALA A 154 -1.18 -2.97 -14.09
CA ALA A 154 -2.27 -3.62 -13.39
C ALA A 154 -2.93 -4.69 -14.25
N VAL A 155 -3.17 -5.85 -13.63
CA VAL A 155 -4.01 -6.90 -14.21
C VAL A 155 -5.42 -6.74 -13.67
N ASN A 156 -6.19 -5.81 -14.25
CA ASN A 156 -7.57 -5.51 -13.84
C ASN A 156 -8.56 -6.66 -14.05
N ALA A 157 -8.18 -7.70 -14.80
CA ALA A 157 -9.02 -8.88 -15.03
C ALA A 157 -8.83 -9.96 -13.95
N TRP A 158 -7.94 -9.74 -12.99
CA TRP A 158 -7.76 -10.60 -11.83
C TRP A 158 -8.67 -10.13 -10.70
N ASP A 159 -9.36 -11.06 -10.05
CA ASP A 159 -10.30 -10.80 -8.96
C ASP A 159 -9.86 -11.54 -7.69
N ILE A 160 -10.14 -10.94 -6.52
CA ILE A 160 -10.05 -11.61 -5.22
C ILE A 160 -11.27 -12.53 -5.06
N LYS A 161 -11.22 -13.70 -5.70
CA LYS A 161 -12.33 -14.66 -5.67
C LYS A 161 -12.72 -15.09 -4.26
N GLY A 162 -13.96 -14.78 -3.88
CA GLY A 162 -14.50 -15.10 -2.55
C GLY A 162 -14.24 -14.02 -1.51
N LEU A 163 -13.72 -12.86 -1.92
CA LEU A 163 -13.73 -11.64 -1.13
C LEU A 163 -15.12 -11.36 -0.57
N LYS A 164 -15.15 -10.90 0.67
CA LYS A 164 -16.33 -10.30 1.29
C LYS A 164 -15.95 -8.91 1.73
N SER A 165 -16.79 -7.93 1.45
CA SER A 165 -16.64 -6.57 1.93
C SER A 165 -18.00 -5.99 2.32
N ALA A 166 -17.99 -5.09 3.30
CA ALA A 166 -19.16 -4.35 3.72
C ALA A 166 -18.76 -2.97 4.25
N VAL A 167 -19.70 -2.03 4.12
CA VAL A 167 -19.56 -0.65 4.61
C VAL A 167 -20.75 -0.31 5.50
N SER A 168 -20.47 0.35 6.62
CA SER A 168 -21.47 0.94 7.51
C SER A 168 -21.26 2.45 7.57
N ILE A 169 -22.35 3.22 7.49
CA ILE A 169 -22.32 4.69 7.45
C ILE A 169 -22.91 5.25 8.75
N ASN A 170 -22.15 6.12 9.41
CA ASN A 170 -22.62 6.90 10.57
C ASN A 170 -22.92 8.33 10.12
N GLY A 171 -24.05 8.47 9.43
CA GLY A 171 -24.43 9.70 8.73
C GLY A 171 -25.37 9.44 7.55
N SER A 172 -25.31 10.30 6.55
CA SER A 172 -26.12 10.31 5.34
C SER A 172 -25.23 10.32 4.10
N LEU A 173 -25.20 9.22 3.34
CA LEU A 173 -24.44 9.17 2.09
C LEU A 173 -24.95 10.22 1.08
N ASN A 174 -24.02 10.98 0.49
CA ASN A 174 -24.27 11.95 -0.57
C ASN A 174 -25.26 13.07 -0.19
N ASN A 175 -25.32 13.44 1.10
CA ASN A 175 -26.18 14.52 1.57
C ASN A 175 -25.37 15.77 1.96
N PRO A 176 -25.18 16.75 1.07
CA PRO A 176 -24.42 17.96 1.40
C PRO A 176 -25.14 18.92 2.35
N ALA A 177 -26.35 18.60 2.80
CA ALA A 177 -27.14 19.44 3.71
C ALA A 177 -26.90 19.13 5.19
N ASP A 178 -26.25 18.01 5.53
CA ASP A 178 -25.86 17.67 6.90
C ASP A 178 -24.35 17.47 7.02
N LYS A 179 -23.92 16.98 8.19
CA LYS A 179 -22.55 16.60 8.49
C LYS A 179 -22.56 15.24 9.17
N ASP A 180 -21.70 14.37 8.68
CA ASP A 180 -21.58 13.00 9.12
C ASP A 180 -20.52 12.84 10.21
N LYS A 181 -20.38 11.61 10.72
CA LYS A 181 -19.31 11.25 11.66
C LYS A 181 -18.25 10.38 11.03
N GLY A 182 -18.61 9.59 10.02
CA GLY A 182 -17.69 8.68 9.38
C GLY A 182 -18.36 7.44 8.84
N TRP A 183 -17.52 6.56 8.32
CA TRP A 183 -17.91 5.26 7.78
C TRP A 183 -16.90 4.21 8.20
N MET A 184 -17.35 2.97 8.23
CA MET A 184 -16.56 1.81 8.59
C MET A 184 -16.48 0.88 7.39
N VAL A 185 -15.32 0.25 7.26
CA VAL A 185 -15.05 -0.78 6.25
C VAL A 185 -14.77 -2.08 6.97
N GLU A 186 -15.29 -3.18 6.45
CA GLU A 186 -14.91 -4.51 6.87
C GLU A 186 -14.69 -5.40 5.65
N ALA A 187 -13.58 -6.14 5.63
CA ALA A 187 -13.20 -6.99 4.52
C ALA A 187 -12.58 -8.32 4.99
N ALA A 188 -12.88 -9.40 4.27
CA ALA A 188 -12.29 -10.72 4.46
C ALA A 188 -11.67 -11.23 3.16
N PHE A 189 -10.34 -11.34 3.16
CA PHE A 189 -9.53 -11.79 2.03
C PHE A 189 -9.26 -13.29 2.16
N PRO A 190 -9.74 -14.13 1.23
CA PRO A 190 -9.52 -15.57 1.30
C PRO A 190 -8.04 -15.92 1.15
N TRP A 191 -7.53 -16.77 2.04
CA TRP A 191 -6.17 -17.29 1.91
C TRP A 191 -5.96 -18.08 0.62
N ASP A 192 -7.02 -18.71 0.11
CA ASP A 192 -6.98 -19.46 -1.15
C ASP A 192 -6.62 -18.60 -2.37
N VAL A 193 -6.87 -17.30 -2.31
CA VAL A 193 -6.47 -16.35 -3.36
C VAL A 193 -5.13 -15.71 -3.02
N LEU A 194 -4.93 -15.27 -1.77
CA LEU A 194 -3.67 -14.65 -1.34
C LEU A 194 -2.47 -15.61 -1.47
N LYS A 195 -2.68 -16.93 -1.48
CA LYS A 195 -1.62 -17.92 -1.69
C LYS A 195 -1.08 -17.96 -3.12
N GLU A 196 -1.80 -17.42 -4.11
CA GLU A 196 -1.41 -17.49 -5.53
C GLU A 196 -0.04 -16.86 -5.79
N CYS A 197 0.30 -15.81 -5.03
CA CYS A 197 1.58 -15.08 -5.14
C CYS A 197 2.32 -14.98 -3.81
N ALA A 198 1.88 -15.71 -2.78
CA ALA A 198 2.52 -15.59 -1.47
C ALA A 198 3.91 -16.22 -1.41
N HIS A 199 4.19 -17.22 -2.26
CA HIS A 199 5.43 -18.03 -2.26
C HIS A 199 5.81 -18.62 -0.89
N LYS A 200 4.87 -18.61 0.06
CA LYS A 200 4.98 -19.09 1.44
C LYS A 200 3.61 -19.61 1.90
N ASN A 201 3.51 -20.03 3.17
CA ASN A 201 2.23 -20.55 3.70
C ASN A 201 1.18 -19.43 3.78
N ALA A 202 -0.03 -19.75 3.30
CA ALA A 202 -1.23 -18.95 3.44
C ALA A 202 -2.38 -19.94 3.76
N PRO A 203 -2.92 -19.97 4.99
CA PRO A 203 -2.65 -19.05 6.10
C PRO A 203 -1.17 -19.03 6.59
N PRO A 204 -0.66 -17.89 7.07
CA PRO A 204 0.71 -17.75 7.57
C PRO A 204 0.98 -18.59 8.83
N LYS A 205 2.23 -18.98 9.03
CA LYS A 205 2.71 -19.58 10.28
C LYS A 205 2.97 -18.51 11.33
N ASN A 206 3.02 -18.93 12.61
CA ASN A 206 3.37 -18.03 13.70
C ASN A 206 4.75 -17.39 13.47
N GLY A 207 4.79 -16.06 13.47
CA GLY A 207 5.98 -15.26 13.23
C GLY A 207 6.23 -14.91 11.77
N ASP A 208 5.47 -15.46 10.82
CA ASP A 208 5.54 -15.04 9.42
C ASP A 208 5.17 -13.55 9.33
N GLN A 209 5.87 -12.81 8.47
CA GLN A 209 5.66 -11.39 8.23
C GLN A 209 5.31 -11.13 6.77
N TRP A 210 4.29 -10.32 6.55
CA TRP A 210 3.86 -9.84 5.25
C TRP A 210 3.97 -8.31 5.22
N ARG A 211 4.15 -7.75 4.02
CA ARG A 211 4.14 -6.31 3.80
C ARG A 211 2.72 -5.89 3.49
N VAL A 212 2.15 -5.03 4.32
CA VAL A 212 0.77 -4.56 4.18
C VAL A 212 0.73 -3.06 4.38
N ASN A 213 -0.07 -2.37 3.57
CA ASN A 213 -0.37 -0.97 3.81
C ASN A 213 -1.82 -0.66 3.49
N PHE A 214 -2.21 0.54 3.88
CA PHE A 214 -3.54 1.06 3.68
C PHE A 214 -3.44 2.50 3.20
N SER A 215 -4.36 2.90 2.34
CA SER A 215 -4.52 4.28 1.89
C SER A 215 -5.96 4.74 2.07
N ARG A 216 -6.13 6.04 2.16
CA ARG A 216 -7.38 6.75 1.97
C ARG A 216 -7.12 7.85 0.96
N VAL A 217 -7.81 7.79 -0.17
CA VAL A 217 -7.91 8.92 -1.09
C VAL A 217 -9.03 9.83 -0.63
N GLU A 218 -8.69 11.09 -0.41
CA GLU A 218 -9.60 12.08 0.17
C GLU A 218 -9.70 13.33 -0.71
N TRP A 219 -10.83 13.47 -1.41
CA TRP A 219 -11.15 14.66 -2.16
C TRP A 219 -11.80 15.72 -1.28
N LYS A 220 -11.34 16.96 -1.44
CA LYS A 220 -12.09 18.13 -0.96
C LYS A 220 -13.35 18.27 -1.79
N VAL A 221 -14.50 18.22 -1.15
CA VAL A 221 -15.82 18.42 -1.78
C VAL A 221 -16.52 19.66 -1.24
N GLU A 222 -17.37 20.26 -2.06
CA GLU A 222 -18.23 21.38 -1.73
C GLU A 222 -19.67 21.12 -2.20
N MET A 223 -20.63 21.76 -1.53
CA MET A 223 -22.01 21.74 -1.99
C MET A 223 -22.20 22.68 -3.19
N LYS A 224 -22.70 22.15 -4.29
CA LYS A 224 -23.18 22.93 -5.44
C LYS A 224 -24.48 22.36 -5.99
N ASN A 225 -25.50 23.21 -6.10
CA ASN A 225 -26.84 22.81 -6.58
C ASN A 225 -27.41 21.61 -5.83
N GLY A 226 -27.19 21.53 -4.51
CA GLY A 226 -27.68 20.45 -3.65
C GLY A 226 -26.97 19.10 -3.83
N LYS A 227 -25.78 19.07 -4.46
CA LYS A 227 -24.93 17.88 -4.59
C LYS A 227 -23.50 18.18 -4.18
N TYR A 228 -22.75 17.16 -3.78
CA TYR A 228 -21.31 17.25 -3.66
C TYR A 228 -20.66 17.38 -5.04
N GLN A 229 -19.63 18.23 -5.11
CA GLN A 229 -18.71 18.35 -6.23
C GLN A 229 -17.30 18.56 -5.67
N LYS A 230 -16.28 18.01 -6.34
CA LYS A 230 -14.87 18.31 -6.01
C LYS A 230 -14.63 19.82 -6.02
N SER A 231 -14.06 20.34 -4.93
CA SER A 231 -13.77 21.75 -4.74
C SER A 231 -12.75 22.24 -5.77
N ILE A 232 -12.96 23.47 -6.25
CA ILE A 232 -12.11 24.12 -7.25
C ILE A 232 -11.17 25.11 -6.55
N ASP A 233 -9.88 25.02 -6.87
CA ASP A 233 -8.91 26.04 -6.51
C ASP A 233 -9.14 27.30 -7.36
N THR A 234 -9.60 28.36 -6.72
CA THR A 234 -9.89 29.65 -7.38
C THR A 234 -8.68 30.30 -8.02
N LYS A 235 -7.44 29.95 -7.61
CA LYS A 235 -6.21 30.49 -8.21
C LYS A 235 -5.88 29.82 -9.54
N THR A 236 -6.14 28.52 -9.66
CA THR A 236 -5.77 27.72 -10.85
C THR A 236 -6.95 27.40 -11.75
N GLY A 237 -8.18 27.50 -11.24
CA GLY A 237 -9.41 27.10 -11.92
C GLY A 237 -9.56 25.58 -12.07
N LYS A 238 -8.72 24.79 -11.40
CA LYS A 238 -8.73 23.31 -11.42
C LYS A 238 -9.26 22.77 -10.10
N THR A 239 -9.69 21.51 -10.09
CA THR A 239 -9.98 20.81 -8.82
C THR A 239 -8.72 20.78 -7.95
N PHE A 240 -8.88 20.90 -6.63
CA PHE A 240 -7.80 20.54 -5.73
C PHE A 240 -7.36 19.10 -5.99
N PRO A 241 -6.06 18.78 -5.86
CA PRO A 241 -5.65 17.39 -5.81
C PRO A 241 -6.27 16.70 -4.58
N GLU A 242 -6.42 15.40 -4.68
CA GLU A 242 -6.73 14.52 -3.57
C GLU A 242 -5.63 14.57 -2.51
N ASP A 243 -6.04 14.48 -1.24
CA ASP A 243 -5.14 14.20 -0.15
C ASP A 243 -4.96 12.66 -0.08
N ASN A 244 -3.73 12.18 0.07
CA ASN A 244 -3.42 10.74 0.17
C ASN A 244 -2.90 10.44 1.57
N TRP A 245 -3.68 9.70 2.37
CA TRP A 245 -3.33 9.41 3.76
C TRP A 245 -3.16 7.92 3.98
N VAL A 246 -2.10 7.53 4.69
CA VAL A 246 -1.64 6.14 4.74
C VAL A 246 -1.21 5.74 6.14
N TRP A 247 -1.21 4.43 6.41
CA TRP A 247 -0.70 3.90 7.67
C TRP A 247 0.83 4.00 7.77
N SER A 248 1.53 3.45 6.77
CA SER A 248 3.00 3.52 6.65
C SER A 248 3.38 4.43 5.48
N PRO A 249 4.05 5.57 5.69
CA PRO A 249 4.33 6.57 4.65
C PRO A 249 5.39 6.13 3.65
N GLN A 250 5.28 6.59 2.40
CA GLN A 250 6.26 6.36 1.34
C GLN A 250 7.23 7.54 1.18
N GLY A 251 6.88 8.74 1.64
CA GLY A 251 7.68 9.96 1.44
C GLY A 251 7.50 10.58 0.05
N LEU A 252 6.57 10.07 -0.76
CA LEU A 252 6.13 10.61 -2.04
C LEU A 252 4.70 10.15 -2.34
N ILE A 253 3.98 10.86 -3.20
CA ILE A 253 2.61 10.49 -3.62
C ILE A 253 2.66 9.31 -4.60
N ASN A 254 2.94 8.11 -4.07
CA ASN A 254 2.97 6.86 -4.82
C ASN A 254 2.91 5.64 -3.87
N MET A 255 1.76 4.95 -3.80
CA MET A 255 1.59 3.76 -2.95
C MET A 255 2.39 2.55 -3.42
N HIS A 256 2.81 2.49 -4.68
CA HIS A 256 3.45 1.33 -5.29
C HIS A 256 4.94 1.21 -4.95
N TYR A 257 5.31 1.49 -3.69
CA TYR A 257 6.62 1.27 -3.08
C TYR A 257 6.49 0.23 -1.94
N PRO A 258 6.28 -1.07 -2.26
CA PRO A 258 6.06 -2.10 -1.24
C PRO A 258 7.17 -2.23 -0.20
N GLU A 259 8.40 -1.87 -0.59
CA GLU A 259 9.57 -1.77 0.28
C GLU A 259 9.46 -0.72 1.40
N LEU A 260 8.39 0.10 1.42
CA LEU A 260 8.05 1.04 2.51
C LEU A 260 6.74 0.73 3.26
N TRP A 261 5.95 -0.25 2.80
CA TRP A 261 4.74 -0.70 3.48
C TRP A 261 5.01 -1.24 4.90
N GLY A 262 3.98 -1.25 5.74
CA GLY A 262 4.14 -1.75 7.10
C GLY A 262 4.33 -3.27 7.14
N PHE A 263 4.79 -3.78 8.29
CA PHE A 263 4.91 -5.21 8.54
C PHE A 263 3.72 -5.73 9.35
N VAL A 264 3.09 -6.80 8.87
CA VAL A 264 2.09 -7.56 9.63
C VAL A 264 2.70 -8.88 10.05
N GLN A 265 2.96 -9.06 11.35
CA GLN A 265 3.44 -10.31 11.93
C GLN A 265 2.26 -11.16 12.41
N PHE A 266 2.13 -12.37 11.89
CA PHE A 266 1.02 -13.26 12.23
C PHE A 266 1.31 -14.06 13.50
N SER A 267 0.35 -14.10 14.42
CA SER A 267 0.41 -14.86 15.66
C SER A 267 -0.62 -15.98 15.67
N ASN A 268 -0.22 -17.15 16.19
CA ASN A 268 -1.15 -18.25 16.47
C ASN A 268 -1.97 -18.05 17.76
N LYS A 269 -1.66 -17.03 18.57
CA LYS A 269 -2.48 -16.69 19.74
C LYS A 269 -3.83 -16.15 19.27
N VAL A 270 -4.86 -16.49 20.03
CA VAL A 270 -6.19 -15.92 19.87
C VAL A 270 -6.18 -14.50 20.44
N VAL A 271 -6.82 -13.56 19.74
CA VAL A 271 -6.93 -12.17 20.16
C VAL A 271 -7.48 -12.08 21.59
N GLY A 272 -6.83 -11.27 22.43
CA GLY A 272 -7.20 -11.06 23.82
C GLY A 272 -6.74 -12.14 24.81
N THR A 273 -6.16 -13.26 24.37
CA THR A 273 -5.64 -14.30 25.28
C THR A 273 -4.18 -14.11 25.68
N GLY A 274 -3.53 -13.06 25.19
CA GLY A 274 -2.13 -12.73 25.49
C GLY A 274 -1.55 -11.78 24.45
N THR A 275 -0.27 -11.44 24.60
CA THR A 275 0.46 -10.58 23.66
C THR A 275 1.71 -11.27 23.15
N ASP A 276 2.09 -10.95 21.91
CA ASP A 276 3.41 -11.20 21.36
C ASP A 276 4.19 -9.89 21.22
N GLN A 277 5.49 -10.01 20.95
CA GLN A 277 6.33 -8.90 20.56
C GLN A 277 6.59 -8.98 19.05
N PHE A 278 6.57 -7.82 18.39
CA PHE A 278 7.01 -7.72 17.02
C PHE A 278 8.53 -7.94 16.97
N ILE A 279 8.99 -8.81 16.07
CA ILE A 279 10.41 -9.13 15.92
C ILE A 279 10.85 -8.64 14.54
N PHE A 280 11.51 -7.48 14.47
CA PHE A 280 12.06 -7.02 13.20
C PHE A 280 13.10 -8.01 12.67
N GLN A 281 12.91 -8.50 11.46
CA GLN A 281 13.83 -9.46 10.84
C GLN A 281 15.03 -8.71 10.28
N SER A 282 16.23 -8.99 10.78
CA SER A 282 17.45 -8.26 10.38
C SER A 282 17.80 -8.39 8.90
N GLU A 283 17.26 -9.40 8.20
CA GLU A 283 17.39 -9.51 6.75
C GLU A 283 16.71 -8.38 5.97
N GLU A 284 15.73 -7.69 6.56
CA GLU A 284 15.12 -6.50 5.97
C GLU A 284 16.12 -5.34 5.82
N ASN A 285 17.14 -5.26 6.69
CA ASN A 285 18.24 -4.29 6.52
C ASN A 285 19.09 -4.62 5.30
N ALA A 286 19.29 -5.90 5.01
CA ALA A 286 20.00 -6.35 3.81
C ALA A 286 19.20 -6.06 2.54
N LYS A 287 17.89 -6.34 2.54
CA LYS A 287 16.99 -5.94 1.46
C LYS A 287 17.00 -4.44 1.24
N TRP A 288 16.94 -3.64 2.30
CA TRP A 288 16.96 -2.17 2.20
C TRP A 288 18.27 -1.63 1.62
N ALA A 289 19.42 -2.17 2.03
CA ALA A 289 20.70 -1.82 1.43
C ALA A 289 20.73 -2.11 -0.08
N LEU A 290 20.18 -3.26 -0.48
CA LEU A 290 19.99 -3.57 -1.90
C LEU A 290 19.02 -2.57 -2.57
N ARG A 291 17.92 -2.15 -1.92
CA ARG A 291 17.03 -1.09 -2.44
C ARG A 291 17.76 0.22 -2.71
N GLN A 292 18.65 0.63 -1.81
CA GLN A 292 19.46 1.83 -2.01
C GLN A 292 20.35 1.73 -3.25
N ILE A 293 20.95 0.56 -3.50
CA ILE A 293 21.68 0.29 -4.75
C ILE A 293 20.75 0.43 -5.95
N TYR A 294 19.54 -0.13 -5.88
CA TYR A 294 18.58 -0.04 -6.97
C TYR A 294 18.19 1.40 -7.33
N TYR A 295 17.91 2.22 -6.32
CA TYR A 295 17.63 3.64 -6.53
C TYR A 295 18.85 4.38 -7.10
N GLY A 296 20.04 4.08 -6.58
CA GLY A 296 21.31 4.61 -7.11
C GLY A 296 21.52 4.25 -8.57
N GLU A 297 21.31 3.00 -8.95
CA GLU A 297 21.45 2.52 -10.33
C GLU A 297 20.41 3.17 -11.27
N LYS A 298 19.17 3.38 -10.83
CA LYS A 298 18.16 4.11 -11.61
C LYS A 298 18.63 5.54 -11.90
N LYS A 299 19.05 6.29 -10.86
CA LYS A 299 19.60 7.65 -10.99
C LYS A 299 20.83 7.68 -11.89
N TYR A 300 21.75 6.73 -11.71
CA TYR A 300 22.97 6.64 -12.50
C TYR A 300 22.68 6.34 -13.98
N TYR A 301 21.77 5.40 -14.25
CA TYR A 301 21.38 5.02 -15.60
C TYR A 301 20.66 6.15 -16.35
N GLU A 302 19.82 6.95 -15.67
CA GLU A 302 19.15 8.11 -16.27
C GLU A 302 20.14 9.08 -16.93
N VAL A 303 21.30 9.30 -16.28
CA VAL A 303 22.35 10.21 -16.76
C VAL A 303 23.31 9.52 -17.73
N ASN A 304 23.76 8.30 -17.41
CA ASN A 304 24.89 7.66 -18.10
C ASN A 304 24.46 6.63 -19.16
N LYS A 305 23.18 6.23 -19.17
CA LYS A 305 22.62 5.19 -20.05
C LYS A 305 23.33 3.84 -19.97
N LYS A 306 23.88 3.53 -18.79
CA LYS A 306 24.51 2.25 -18.43
C LYS A 306 24.44 2.08 -16.91
N TYR A 307 24.53 0.84 -16.43
CA TYR A 307 24.69 0.53 -15.01
C TYR A 307 26.16 0.55 -14.60
N THR A 308 26.45 0.64 -13.30
CA THR A 308 27.81 0.64 -12.75
C THR A 308 28.04 -0.56 -11.82
N THR A 309 29.30 -0.91 -11.59
CA THR A 309 29.66 -1.93 -10.58
C THR A 309 30.25 -1.31 -9.32
N ASP A 310 30.40 0.02 -9.29
CA ASP A 310 31.14 0.75 -8.27
C ASP A 310 30.20 1.59 -7.42
N LEU A 311 30.09 1.22 -6.14
CA LEU A 311 29.25 1.88 -5.14
C LEU A 311 29.57 3.37 -4.96
N ASN A 312 30.78 3.84 -5.28
CA ASN A 312 31.11 5.27 -5.23
C ASN A 312 30.27 6.06 -6.22
N ASN A 313 30.03 5.53 -7.41
CA ASN A 313 29.20 6.17 -8.43
C ASN A 313 27.71 6.23 -8.03
N LEU A 314 27.32 5.46 -7.02
CA LEU A 314 25.98 5.42 -6.47
C LEU A 314 25.84 6.25 -5.18
N GLU A 315 26.92 6.88 -4.70
CA GLU A 315 26.97 7.58 -3.40
C GLU A 315 26.79 6.63 -2.19
N LEU A 316 27.21 5.36 -2.33
CA LEU A 316 26.99 4.29 -1.36
C LEU A 316 28.28 3.62 -0.84
N MET A 317 29.43 4.28 -0.95
CA MET A 317 30.73 3.69 -0.59
C MET A 317 30.87 3.35 0.90
N ASP A 318 30.17 4.08 1.76
CA ASP A 318 30.18 3.89 3.21
C ASP A 318 29.06 2.96 3.70
N MET A 319 28.32 2.32 2.78
CA MET A 319 27.23 1.41 3.12
C MET A 319 27.73 0.23 3.96
N LYS A 320 27.11 0.05 5.12
CA LYS A 320 27.36 -1.07 6.02
C LYS A 320 26.04 -1.66 6.50
N VAL A 321 25.95 -2.97 6.48
CA VAL A 321 24.81 -3.72 7.00
C VAL A 321 25.33 -4.69 8.05
N GLU A 322 24.86 -4.55 9.29
CA GLU A 322 25.28 -5.42 10.39
C GLU A 322 24.97 -6.88 10.06
N GLY A 323 25.97 -7.76 10.21
CA GLY A 323 25.82 -9.19 9.92
C GLY A 323 26.04 -9.58 8.46
N TYR A 324 26.35 -8.64 7.56
CA TYR A 324 26.52 -8.88 6.13
C TYR A 324 27.84 -8.31 5.58
N SER A 325 28.31 -8.88 4.48
CA SER A 325 29.41 -8.34 3.67
C SER A 325 28.97 -7.08 2.94
N SER A 326 29.94 -6.31 2.41
CA SER A 326 29.63 -5.27 1.42
C SER A 326 28.93 -5.89 0.21
N PRO A 327 27.91 -5.22 -0.37
CA PRO A 327 27.26 -5.70 -1.57
C PRO A 327 28.21 -5.74 -2.77
N VAL A 328 27.96 -6.68 -3.69
CA VAL A 328 28.66 -6.80 -4.97
C VAL A 328 27.66 -6.60 -6.10
N ILE A 329 28.02 -5.75 -7.07
CA ILE A 329 27.19 -5.46 -8.24
C ILE A 329 27.83 -6.10 -9.47
N GLN A 330 27.02 -6.77 -10.27
CA GLN A 330 27.38 -7.30 -11.59
C GLN A 330 26.48 -6.66 -12.64
N THR A 331 27.07 -6.20 -13.74
CA THR A 331 26.33 -5.54 -14.83
C THR A 331 26.51 -6.28 -16.15
N THR A 332 25.50 -6.15 -17.01
CA THR A 332 25.57 -6.45 -18.44
C THR A 332 25.42 -5.14 -19.23
N SER A 333 25.24 -5.23 -20.54
CA SER A 333 24.93 -4.06 -21.38
C SER A 333 23.65 -3.34 -20.98
N ASN A 334 22.69 -4.04 -20.36
CA ASN A 334 21.33 -3.55 -20.18
C ASN A 334 20.64 -4.05 -18.90
N LEU A 335 21.33 -4.81 -18.04
CA LEU A 335 20.81 -5.34 -16.78
C LEU A 335 21.88 -5.21 -15.70
N TYR A 336 21.47 -5.33 -14.43
CA TYR A 336 22.39 -5.56 -13.33
C TYR A 336 21.75 -6.46 -12.27
N GLU A 337 22.60 -7.07 -11.46
CA GLU A 337 22.23 -7.77 -10.25
C GLU A 337 23.15 -7.29 -9.12
N ALA A 338 22.59 -6.94 -7.98
CA ALA A 338 23.36 -6.68 -6.77
C ALA A 338 23.08 -7.76 -5.72
N VAL A 339 24.12 -8.14 -4.99
CA VAL A 339 24.10 -9.26 -4.07
C VAL A 339 24.72 -8.86 -2.76
N ILE A 340 24.10 -9.24 -1.65
CA ILE A 340 24.65 -9.10 -0.30
C ILE A 340 24.59 -10.45 0.42
N ILE A 341 25.67 -10.80 1.14
CA ILE A 341 25.87 -12.14 1.73
C ILE A 341 26.05 -11.98 3.25
N SER A 342 25.41 -12.83 4.05
CA SER A 342 25.68 -12.88 5.49
C SER A 342 27.14 -13.23 5.77
N ILE A 343 27.69 -12.75 6.89
CA ILE A 343 29.08 -13.01 7.27
C ILE A 343 29.38 -14.51 7.41
N ASP A 344 28.38 -15.31 7.80
CA ASP A 344 28.51 -16.77 7.88
C ASP A 344 28.33 -17.49 6.53
N GLY A 345 28.06 -16.75 5.45
CA GLY A 345 27.93 -17.25 4.09
C GLY A 345 26.64 -18.02 3.80
N LYS A 346 25.72 -18.14 4.75
CA LYS A 346 24.52 -18.98 4.63
C LYS A 346 23.32 -18.29 4.00
N VAL A 347 23.24 -16.97 4.09
CA VAL A 347 22.14 -16.18 3.55
C VAL A 347 22.68 -15.29 2.45
N LYS A 348 22.04 -15.36 1.29
CA LYS A 348 22.39 -14.56 0.12
C LYS A 348 21.15 -13.88 -0.40
N TRP A 349 21.12 -12.55 -0.30
CA TRP A 349 20.05 -11.72 -0.84
C TRP A 349 20.49 -11.08 -2.14
N HIS A 350 19.55 -10.95 -3.04
CA HIS A 350 19.74 -10.47 -4.39
C HIS A 350 18.73 -9.37 -4.70
N ILE A 351 19.09 -8.50 -5.64
CA ILE A 351 18.20 -7.52 -6.26
C ILE A 351 18.51 -7.37 -7.74
N SER A 352 17.47 -7.22 -8.57
CA SER A 352 17.56 -6.98 -10.01
C SER A 352 17.20 -5.54 -10.38
N GLN A 353 17.40 -5.20 -11.65
CA GLN A 353 17.16 -3.85 -12.20
C GLN A 353 15.71 -3.35 -12.14
N ASP A 354 14.75 -4.26 -12.00
CA ASP A 354 13.33 -3.96 -11.77
C ASP A 354 12.97 -3.90 -10.29
N GLY A 355 13.96 -4.04 -9.40
CA GLY A 355 13.76 -3.94 -7.98
C GLY A 355 13.10 -5.17 -7.37
N ARG A 356 13.15 -6.36 -7.95
CA ARG A 356 12.74 -7.56 -7.20
C ARG A 356 13.82 -8.01 -6.22
N THR A 357 13.49 -8.40 -4.97
CA THR A 357 14.47 -9.03 -4.05
C THR A 357 14.20 -10.51 -3.90
N TRP A 358 15.23 -11.34 -3.87
CA TRP A 358 15.06 -12.77 -3.57
C TRP A 358 16.23 -13.33 -2.78
N LYS A 359 15.97 -14.46 -2.14
CA LYS A 359 16.92 -15.21 -1.33
C LYS A 359 17.21 -16.55 -1.99
N ASN A 360 18.48 -16.95 -1.97
CA ASN A 360 18.92 -18.30 -2.37
C ASN A 360 19.11 -19.22 -1.16
#